data_AF-A0A6P7G9S6-F1
#
_entry.id   AF-A0A6P7G9S6-F1
#
_cell.length_a   1.000
_cell.length_b   1.000
_cell.length_c   1.000
_cell.angle_alpha   90.00
_cell.angle_beta   90.00
_cell.angle_gamma   90.00
#
_symmetry.space_group_name_H-M   'P 1'
#
loop_
_entity.id
_entity.type
_entity.pdbx_description
1 polymer ?
#
loop_
_entity_poly.entity_id
_entity_poly.type
_entity_poly.pdbx_seq_one_letter_code
_entity_poly.pdbx_strand_id
1 'polypeptide(L)'
;MEDPVPDEMIQCIICEDWYHTRHLGTEVPSNNFAEMICESCVTKHDFLLNYDSYSMVKPARITEETNVDVTSDTKQPIDEIKTGEEQTKNENSDYCKKPKQKSLKVCAKFWPNVNWRKELCTCDDCLKMYENEDVAFLLDSEDPVHLYEEKGKAKAQEVADDHLQQQMNSIPRTQLIDCIAGYNDLKERLGEYLKKFAENKKIVREEDIREFFDEMNARKKQRVNQVEVSHFCR
;
A
#
# COMPACT_ATOMS: atom_id res chain seq x y z
N MET A 1 -12.04 -23.72 15.77
CA MET A 1 -12.70 -22.47 15.37
C MET A 1 -11.62 -21.66 14.72
N GLU A 2 -11.52 -21.72 13.40
CA GLU A 2 -10.55 -20.91 12.66
C GLU A 2 -11.04 -19.47 12.65
N ASP A 3 -10.17 -18.55 13.00
CA ASP A 3 -10.46 -17.12 13.06
C ASP A 3 -10.71 -16.61 11.62
N PRO A 4 -11.88 -16.03 11.30
CA PRO A 4 -12.22 -15.62 9.94
C PRO A 4 -11.47 -14.36 9.46
N VAL A 5 -10.67 -13.72 10.32
CA VAL A 5 -9.90 -12.53 9.98
C VAL A 5 -8.47 -12.93 9.57
N PRO A 6 -8.03 -12.62 8.34
CA PRO A 6 -6.67 -12.87 7.91
C PRO A 6 -5.67 -12.20 8.86
N ASP A 7 -4.64 -12.95 9.27
CA ASP A 7 -3.60 -12.44 10.16
C ASP A 7 -2.59 -11.62 9.35
N GLU A 8 -3.02 -10.43 8.94
CA GLU A 8 -2.15 -9.50 8.23
C GLU A 8 -1.06 -8.99 9.17
N MET A 9 0.18 -9.14 8.72
CA MET A 9 1.36 -8.63 9.41
C MET A 9 1.92 -7.44 8.65
N ILE A 10 2.36 -6.42 9.39
CA ILE A 10 2.92 -5.19 8.85
C ILE A 10 4.35 -5.07 9.38
N GLN A 11 5.31 -4.82 8.49
CA GLN A 11 6.71 -4.63 8.85
C GLN A 11 6.95 -3.18 9.30
N CYS A 12 7.68 -2.99 10.39
CA CYS A 12 8.14 -1.67 10.84
C CYS A 12 9.37 -1.24 10.03
N ILE A 13 9.39 -0.01 9.52
CA ILE A 13 10.52 0.47 8.71
C ILE A 13 11.79 0.81 9.50
N ILE A 14 11.73 0.85 10.84
CA ILE A 14 12.89 1.18 11.69
C ILE A 14 13.58 -0.08 12.24
N CYS A 15 12.80 -1.01 12.81
CA CYS A 15 13.37 -2.23 13.39
C CYS A 15 13.28 -3.44 12.47
N GLU A 16 12.63 -3.32 11.30
CA GLU A 16 12.41 -4.39 10.33
C GLU A 16 11.62 -5.61 10.86
N ASP A 17 11.08 -5.54 12.08
CA ASP A 17 10.23 -6.57 12.67
C ASP A 17 8.80 -6.54 12.13
N TRP A 18 8.15 -7.70 12.17
CA TRP A 18 6.78 -7.91 11.71
C TRP A 18 5.78 -7.92 12.87
N TYR A 19 4.69 -7.17 12.71
CA TYR A 19 3.67 -7.00 13.74
C TYR A 19 2.31 -7.40 13.22
N HIS A 20 1.58 -8.23 13.98
CA HIS A 20 0.17 -8.44 13.72
C HIS A 20 -0.61 -7.14 13.93
N THR A 21 -1.53 -6.84 13.02
CA THR A 21 -2.42 -5.67 13.08
C THR A 21 -3.06 -5.44 14.47
N ARG A 22 -3.45 -6.53 15.14
CA ARG A 22 -4.11 -6.53 16.46
C ARG A 22 -3.24 -6.07 17.63
N HIS A 23 -1.92 -6.10 17.48
CA HIS A 23 -0.95 -5.79 18.54
C HIS A 23 -0.24 -4.45 18.35
N LEU A 24 -0.76 -3.56 17.48
CA LEU A 24 -0.16 -2.26 17.17
C LEU A 24 -0.61 -1.10 18.08
N GLY A 25 -1.51 -1.34 19.03
CA GLY A 25 -2.01 -0.32 19.96
C GLY A 25 -2.85 0.79 19.30
N THR A 26 -3.20 0.64 18.02
CA THR A 26 -4.04 1.57 17.26
C THR A 26 -4.74 0.83 16.13
N GLU A 27 -5.87 1.37 15.68
CA GLU A 27 -6.55 0.89 14.47
C GLU A 27 -5.66 1.13 13.25
N VAL A 28 -5.52 0.11 12.41
CA VAL A 28 -4.84 0.22 11.12
C VAL A 28 -5.74 1.00 10.16
N PRO A 29 -5.25 2.05 9.49
CA PRO A 29 -6.06 2.82 8.54
C PRO A 29 -6.66 1.93 7.44
N SER A 30 -7.95 2.09 7.16
CA SER A 30 -8.62 1.36 6.07
C SER A 30 -8.17 1.81 4.66
N ASN A 31 -7.50 2.97 4.57
CA ASN A 31 -6.91 3.47 3.34
C ASN A 31 -5.48 2.95 3.20
N ASN A 32 -4.99 2.81 1.97
CA ASN A 32 -3.59 2.43 1.73
C ASN A 32 -2.64 3.42 2.43
N PHE A 33 -1.68 2.86 3.16
CA PHE A 33 -0.53 3.54 3.72
C PHE A 33 0.74 2.98 3.06
N ALA A 34 1.80 3.77 3.00
CA ALA A 34 3.07 3.36 2.40
C ALA A 34 4.02 2.72 3.41
N GLU A 35 4.07 3.25 4.64
CA GLU A 35 5.04 2.83 5.65
C GLU A 35 4.43 2.86 7.05
N MET A 36 4.95 2.00 7.94
CA MET A 36 4.54 1.89 9.33
C MET A 36 5.76 1.96 10.25
N ILE A 37 5.66 2.70 11.35
CA ILE A 37 6.63 2.70 12.44
C ILE A 37 5.92 2.19 13.70
N CYS A 38 6.45 1.12 14.31
CA CYS A 38 5.84 0.49 15.48
C CYS A 38 5.94 1.39 16.72
N GLU A 39 5.07 1.17 17.71
CA GLU A 39 5.05 1.95 18.94
C GLU A 39 6.42 1.99 19.64
N SER A 40 7.11 0.84 19.74
CA SER A 40 8.42 0.76 20.39
C SER A 40 9.47 1.65 19.72
N CYS A 41 9.45 1.75 18.38
CA CYS A 41 10.34 2.65 17.65
C CYS A 41 9.91 4.11 17.82
N VAL A 42 8.61 4.41 17.86
CA VAL A 42 8.11 5.77 18.17
C VAL A 42 8.53 6.22 19.58
N THR A 43 8.50 5.31 20.56
CA THR A 43 8.96 5.58 21.93
C THR A 43 10.47 5.79 21.98
N LYS A 44 11.24 4.99 21.23
CA LYS A 44 12.71 5.10 21.17
C LYS A 44 13.16 6.39 20.47
N HIS A 45 12.45 6.78 19.41
CA HIS A 45 12.77 7.91 18.54
C HIS A 45 11.75 9.04 18.73
N ASP A 46 11.88 9.75 19.84
CA ASP A 46 10.90 10.76 20.30
C ASP A 46 10.66 11.90 19.28
N PHE A 47 11.64 12.18 18.41
CA PHE A 47 11.46 13.17 17.34
C PHE A 47 10.33 12.83 16.38
N LEU A 48 9.95 11.55 16.23
CA LEU A 48 8.86 11.12 15.36
C LEU A 48 7.52 11.71 15.79
N LEU A 49 7.34 11.97 17.09
CA LEU A 49 6.15 12.62 17.63
C LEU A 49 6.01 14.08 17.17
N ASN A 50 7.11 14.72 16.74
CA ASN A 50 7.03 16.05 16.12
C ASN A 50 6.42 16.00 14.71
N TYR A 51 6.51 14.86 14.03
CA TYR A 51 6.02 14.68 12.67
C TYR A 51 4.64 14.01 12.60
N ASP A 52 3.98 13.81 13.75
CA ASP A 52 2.70 13.10 13.84
C ASP A 52 1.59 13.68 12.95
N SER A 53 1.64 14.98 12.65
CA SER A 53 0.69 15.66 11.75
C SER A 53 0.72 15.16 10.31
N TYR A 54 1.82 14.52 9.88
CA TYR A 54 1.91 13.91 8.55
C TYR A 54 1.50 12.43 8.57
N SER A 55 1.19 11.86 9.74
CA SER A 55 0.70 10.49 9.87
C SER A 55 -0.82 10.39 9.68
N MET A 56 -1.31 9.19 9.36
CA MET A 56 -2.73 8.90 9.16
C MET A 56 -3.49 8.63 10.45
N VAL A 57 -2.82 8.73 11.61
CA VAL A 57 -3.44 8.40 12.90
C VAL A 57 -4.46 9.49 13.23
N LYS A 58 -5.74 9.18 13.06
CA LYS A 58 -6.83 10.04 13.52
C LYS A 58 -6.89 10.04 15.05
N PRO A 59 -7.31 11.15 15.69
CA PRO A 59 -7.66 11.10 17.11
C PRO A 59 -8.77 10.06 17.29
N ALA A 60 -8.49 9.05 18.12
CA ALA A 60 -9.52 8.10 18.52
C ALA A 60 -10.59 8.89 19.29
N ARG A 61 -11.86 8.74 18.94
CA ARG A 61 -12.95 9.20 19.79
C ARG A 61 -12.89 8.38 21.07
N ILE A 62 -12.47 9.01 22.16
CA ILE A 62 -12.61 8.44 23.50
C ILE A 62 -14.12 8.42 23.79
N THR A 63 -14.76 7.25 23.67
CA THR A 63 -16.01 6.98 24.38
C THR A 63 -15.64 6.50 25.77
N GLU A 64 -15.44 7.44 26.69
CA GLU A 64 -15.44 7.15 28.11
C GLU A 64 -16.82 7.48 28.67
N GLU A 65 -17.70 6.48 28.66
CA GLU A 65 -18.75 6.40 29.66
C GLU A 65 -18.14 5.77 30.92
N THR A 66 -17.63 6.60 31.82
CA THR A 66 -17.72 6.28 33.25
C THR A 66 -18.16 7.53 34.01
N ASN A 67 -19.44 7.52 34.39
CA ASN A 67 -19.99 8.40 35.40
C ASN A 67 -19.28 8.14 36.74
N VAL A 68 -18.63 9.17 37.29
CA VAL A 68 -18.60 9.37 38.74
C VAL A 68 -18.81 10.87 39.00
N ASP A 69 -20.06 11.21 39.28
CA ASP A 69 -20.48 12.47 39.89
C ASP A 69 -20.22 12.40 41.40
N VAL A 70 -19.56 13.41 41.98
CA VAL A 70 -19.94 14.07 43.25
C VAL A 70 -19.26 15.45 43.35
N THR A 71 -20.06 16.47 43.01
CA THR A 71 -20.25 17.82 43.62
C THR A 71 -19.06 18.77 43.97
N SER A 72 -19.07 19.90 43.25
CA SER A 72 -19.07 21.32 43.64
C SER A 72 -18.26 21.89 44.83
N ASP A 73 -17.60 23.01 44.49
CA ASP A 73 -17.41 24.26 45.26
C ASP A 73 -16.15 24.49 46.13
N THR A 74 -15.31 25.42 45.65
CA THR A 74 -14.86 26.66 46.35
C THR A 74 -13.33 26.93 46.35
N LYS A 75 -12.98 28.04 45.67
CA LYS A 75 -11.87 29.01 45.90
C LYS A 75 -10.39 28.59 45.76
N GLN A 76 -9.74 29.29 44.83
CA GLN A 76 -8.34 29.78 44.85
C GLN A 76 -7.86 30.26 46.25
N PRO A 77 -6.54 30.26 46.58
CA PRO A 77 -5.50 30.94 45.78
C PRO A 77 -4.09 30.31 45.67
N ILE A 78 -3.44 30.71 44.58
CA ILE A 78 -2.03 31.10 44.35
C ILE A 78 -1.06 30.88 45.51
N ASP A 79 0.06 30.20 45.24
CA ASP A 79 1.40 30.60 45.71
C ASP A 79 2.50 30.07 44.76
N GLU A 80 3.33 30.98 44.26
CA GLU A 80 4.55 30.74 43.49
C GLU A 80 5.70 30.30 44.41
N ILE A 81 6.51 29.29 44.04
CA ILE A 81 7.97 29.31 44.23
C ILE A 81 8.66 28.49 43.10
N LYS A 82 9.54 29.17 42.36
CA LYS A 82 10.51 28.74 41.32
C LYS A 82 11.62 27.87 41.97
N THR A 83 12.48 27.07 41.36
CA THR A 83 13.21 27.10 40.07
C THR A 83 14.12 25.87 40.10
N GLY A 84 14.41 25.26 38.95
CA GLY A 84 15.43 24.21 38.84
C GLY A 84 15.44 23.54 37.47
N GLU A 85 15.28 24.33 36.42
CA GLU A 85 15.37 23.90 35.04
C GLU A 85 16.84 23.91 34.59
N GLU A 86 17.38 22.75 34.18
CA GLU A 86 18.50 22.72 33.24
C GLU A 86 17.94 22.69 31.82
N GLN A 87 17.60 23.88 31.32
CA GLN A 87 17.37 24.14 29.91
C GLN A 87 18.73 24.37 29.23
N THR A 88 19.22 23.40 28.48
CA THR A 88 20.23 23.67 27.44
C THR A 88 19.52 24.30 26.25
N LYS A 89 19.48 25.64 26.23
CA LYS A 89 19.12 26.43 25.06
C LYS A 89 20.22 26.29 24.00
N ASN A 90 19.97 25.49 22.97
CA ASN A 90 20.69 25.64 21.70
C ASN A 90 19.99 26.72 20.88
N GLU A 91 20.43 27.96 21.09
CA GLU A 91 20.20 29.07 20.18
C GLU A 91 21.15 28.94 18.98
N ASN A 92 20.82 28.07 18.01
CA ASN A 92 21.27 28.23 16.62
C ASN A 92 20.54 27.29 15.65
N SER A 93 19.48 27.76 15.00
CA SER A 93 19.17 27.43 13.59
C SER A 93 17.89 28.14 13.15
N ASP A 94 18.05 29.32 12.57
CA ASP A 94 16.96 30.14 12.00
C ASP A 94 16.28 29.50 10.76
N TYR A 95 16.54 28.21 10.51
CA TYR A 95 16.06 27.45 9.35
C TYR A 95 15.59 26.03 9.69
N CYS A 96 15.51 25.64 10.97
CA CYS A 96 15.01 24.32 11.35
C CYS A 96 13.52 24.19 11.03
N LYS A 97 13.17 23.24 10.15
CA LYS A 97 11.80 22.93 9.73
C LYS A 97 11.09 21.92 10.64
N LYS A 98 11.81 21.33 11.60
CA LYS A 98 11.23 20.33 12.52
C LYS A 98 10.12 20.99 13.36
N PRO A 99 8.88 20.45 13.36
CA PRO A 99 7.82 21.00 14.19
C PRO A 99 8.23 21.04 15.66
N LYS A 100 7.88 22.11 16.38
CA LYS A 100 8.28 22.28 17.79
C LYS A 100 7.36 21.51 18.74
N GLN A 101 6.07 21.42 18.39
CA GLN A 101 5.08 20.69 19.18
C GLN A 101 5.22 19.18 18.92
N LYS A 102 5.14 18.39 20.00
CA LYS A 102 5.10 16.92 19.96
C LYS A 102 3.69 16.44 20.22
N SER A 103 3.29 15.35 19.56
CA SER A 103 2.08 14.63 19.90
C SER A 103 2.23 13.92 21.24
N LEU A 104 1.16 13.88 22.03
CA LEU A 104 1.11 13.11 23.28
C LEU A 104 0.75 11.64 23.04
N LYS A 105 0.28 11.30 21.83
CA LYS A 105 -0.18 9.95 21.50
C LYS A 105 0.99 9.12 21.01
N VAL A 106 1.57 8.33 21.91
CA VAL A 106 2.55 7.30 21.58
C VAL A 106 1.77 6.05 21.15
N CYS A 107 1.86 5.72 19.87
CA CYS A 107 1.28 4.53 19.25
C CYS A 107 1.99 4.29 17.91
N ALA A 108 1.74 3.15 17.26
CA ALA A 108 2.22 2.95 15.90
C ALA A 108 1.75 4.09 14.97
N LYS A 109 2.63 4.52 14.06
CA LYS A 109 2.37 5.59 13.09
C LYS A 109 2.33 5.01 11.69
N PHE A 110 1.32 5.41 10.93
CA PHE A 110 1.12 5.02 9.54
C PHE A 110 1.29 6.25 8.66
N TRP A 111 2.13 6.16 7.62
CA TRP A 111 2.40 7.27 6.72
C TRP A 111 1.68 7.04 5.39
N PRO A 112 0.93 8.03 4.88
CA PRO A 112 0.06 7.83 3.72
C PRO A 112 0.83 7.62 2.41
N ASN A 113 2.00 8.22 2.31
CA ASN A 113 2.86 8.13 1.14
C ASN A 113 4.32 8.28 1.55
N VAL A 114 5.24 7.77 0.74
CA VAL A 114 6.69 7.84 0.92
C VAL A 114 7.23 9.28 1.06
N ASN A 115 6.53 10.29 0.54
CA ASN A 115 7.04 11.67 0.55
C ASN A 115 7.09 12.29 1.95
N TRP A 116 6.52 11.67 2.99
CA TRP A 116 6.67 12.15 4.36
C TRP A 116 8.14 12.27 4.77
N ARG A 117 9.03 11.42 4.22
CA ARG A 117 10.49 11.52 4.40
C ARG A 117 11.06 12.88 3.99
N LYS A 118 10.45 13.56 3.00
CA LYS A 118 10.85 14.90 2.54
C LYS A 118 10.46 16.02 3.52
N GLU A 119 9.56 15.75 4.44
CA GLU A 119 9.14 16.68 5.48
C GLU A 119 10.14 16.69 6.65
N LEU A 120 11.03 15.68 6.75
CA LEU A 120 12.10 15.64 7.74
C LEU A 120 13.04 16.84 7.57
N CYS A 121 13.45 17.42 8.69
CA CYS A 121 14.28 18.60 8.69
C CYS A 121 15.73 18.22 8.40
N THR A 122 16.38 18.93 7.49
CA THR A 122 17.77 18.67 7.10
C THR A 122 18.77 19.71 7.64
N CYS A 123 18.44 20.37 8.76
CA CYS A 123 19.41 21.23 9.44
C CYS A 123 20.49 20.41 10.16
N ASP A 124 21.65 21.02 10.44
CA ASP A 124 22.81 20.33 11.02
C ASP A 124 22.48 19.64 12.35
N ASP A 125 21.61 20.25 13.16
CA ASP A 125 21.16 19.67 14.43
C ASP A 125 20.29 18.41 14.22
N CYS A 126 19.39 18.44 13.24
CA CYS A 126 18.53 17.30 12.91
C CYS A 126 19.33 16.18 12.25
N LEU A 127 20.27 16.50 11.36
CA LEU A 127 21.16 15.51 10.74
C LEU A 127 21.96 14.74 11.81
N LYS A 128 22.60 15.47 12.74
CA LYS A 128 23.31 14.85 13.87
C LYS A 128 22.39 14.02 14.77
N MET A 129 21.16 14.49 14.99
CA MET A 129 20.16 13.73 15.76
C MET A 129 19.84 12.40 15.06
N TYR A 130 19.57 12.39 13.75
CA TYR A 130 19.27 11.16 13.01
C TYR A 130 20.47 10.19 12.97
N GLU A 131 21.70 10.71 12.84
CA GLU A 131 22.92 9.89 12.92
C GLU A 131 23.10 9.27 14.31
N ASN A 132 22.91 10.05 15.39
CA ASN A 132 23.04 9.57 16.76
C ASN A 132 21.96 8.55 17.14
N GLU A 133 20.77 8.69 16.57
CA GLU A 133 19.66 7.76 16.76
C GLU A 133 19.71 6.55 15.81
N ASP A 134 20.70 6.47 14.90
CA ASP A 134 20.87 5.38 13.92
C ASP A 134 19.68 5.23 12.97
N VAL A 135 19.10 6.36 12.54
CA VAL A 135 17.94 6.42 11.64
C VAL A 135 18.15 7.38 10.46
N ALA A 136 19.42 7.66 10.12
CA ALA A 136 19.77 8.54 9.00
C ALA A 136 19.21 8.06 7.65
N PHE A 137 18.95 6.75 7.49
CA PHE A 137 18.32 6.18 6.30
C PHE A 137 16.92 6.73 6.02
N LEU A 138 16.21 7.26 7.02
CA LEU A 138 14.89 7.89 6.83
C LEU A 138 14.94 9.12 5.91
N LEU A 139 16.11 9.73 5.72
CA LEU A 139 16.31 10.85 4.81
C LEU A 139 16.42 10.41 3.35
N ASP A 140 16.73 9.14 3.10
CA ASP A 140 16.82 8.61 1.75
C ASP A 140 15.41 8.36 1.19
N SER A 141 15.09 9.06 0.11
CA SER A 141 13.82 8.93 -0.61
C SER A 141 13.77 7.72 -1.53
N GLU A 142 14.91 7.07 -1.82
CA GLU A 142 15.01 5.88 -2.67
C GLU A 142 15.05 4.55 -1.90
N ASP A 143 15.16 4.62 -0.58
CA ASP A 143 15.20 3.48 0.34
C ASP A 143 13.84 2.79 0.68
N PRO A 144 12.64 3.31 0.35
CA PRO A 144 11.41 2.56 0.59
C PRO A 144 11.37 1.22 -0.16
N VAL A 145 11.06 0.13 0.57
CA VAL A 145 10.91 -1.24 0.03
C VAL A 145 9.99 -1.28 -1.21
N HIS A 146 8.93 -0.47 -1.21
CA HIS A 146 8.01 -0.33 -2.33
C HIS A 146 8.71 -0.03 -3.66
N LEU A 147 9.75 0.81 -3.66
CA LEU A 147 10.49 1.14 -4.88
C LEU A 147 11.27 -0.05 -5.42
N TYR A 148 11.80 -0.90 -4.54
CA TYR A 148 12.48 -2.13 -4.95
C TYR A 148 11.49 -3.16 -5.50
N GLU A 149 10.33 -3.33 -4.85
CA GLU A 149 9.27 -4.23 -5.33
C GLU A 149 8.74 -3.80 -6.71
N GLU A 150 8.51 -2.50 -6.91
CA GLU A 150 8.09 -1.95 -8.20
C GLU A 150 9.14 -2.14 -9.28
N LYS A 151 10.42 -1.85 -8.98
CA LYS A 151 11.53 -2.11 -9.91
C LYS A 151 11.64 -3.59 -10.25
N GLY A 152 11.46 -4.49 -9.27
CA GLY A 152 11.45 -5.93 -9.47
C GLY A 152 10.31 -6.39 -10.37
N LYS A 153 9.09 -5.88 -10.14
CA LYS A 153 7.91 -6.16 -10.97
C LYS A 153 8.08 -5.63 -12.40
N ALA A 154 8.58 -4.41 -12.55
CA ALA A 154 8.84 -3.80 -13.86
C ALA A 154 9.86 -4.63 -14.66
N LYS A 155 10.95 -5.06 -14.02
CA LYS A 155 11.95 -5.93 -14.65
C LYS A 155 11.39 -7.31 -15.01
N ALA A 156 10.56 -7.89 -14.16
CA ALA A 156 9.90 -9.17 -14.47
C ALA A 156 8.95 -9.03 -15.67
N GLN A 157 8.23 -7.90 -15.76
CA GLN A 157 7.37 -7.59 -16.90
C GLN A 157 8.20 -7.40 -18.18
N GLU A 158 9.29 -6.65 -18.12
CA GLU A 158 10.21 -6.46 -19.26
C GLU A 158 10.73 -7.80 -19.79
N VAL A 159 11.18 -8.69 -18.92
CA VAL A 159 11.64 -10.04 -19.30
C VAL A 159 10.52 -10.87 -19.95
N ALA A 160 9.29 -10.77 -19.42
CA ALA A 160 8.14 -11.46 -20.00
C ALA A 160 7.78 -10.91 -21.40
N ASP A 161 7.83 -9.59 -21.55
CA ASP A 161 7.55 -8.90 -22.81
C ASP A 161 8.62 -9.21 -23.87
N ASP A 162 9.90 -9.22 -23.49
CA ASP A 162 11.01 -9.64 -24.35
C ASP A 162 10.85 -11.08 -24.83
N HIS A 163 10.49 -11.99 -23.92
CA HIS A 163 10.24 -13.39 -24.26
C HIS A 163 9.09 -13.52 -25.26
N LEU A 164 7.98 -12.81 -25.01
CA LEU A 164 6.84 -12.76 -25.91
C LEU A 164 7.26 -12.23 -27.29
N GLN A 165 8.04 -11.15 -27.34
CA GLN A 165 8.49 -10.55 -28.59
C GLN A 165 9.40 -11.48 -29.39
N GLN A 166 10.30 -12.22 -28.73
CA GLN A 166 11.11 -13.26 -29.37
C GLN A 166 10.25 -14.38 -29.97
N GLN A 167 9.24 -14.86 -29.24
CA GLN A 167 8.32 -15.88 -29.74
C GLN A 167 7.52 -15.37 -30.95
N MET A 168 7.01 -14.14 -30.88
CA MET A 168 6.27 -13.52 -31.99
C MET A 168 7.14 -13.38 -33.24
N ASN A 169 8.41 -13.01 -33.09
CA ASN A 169 9.33 -12.87 -34.21
C ASN A 169 9.72 -14.21 -34.86
N SER A 170 9.58 -15.34 -34.15
CA SER A 170 9.83 -16.68 -34.70
C SER A 170 8.73 -17.17 -35.64
N ILE A 171 7.54 -16.57 -35.58
CA ILE A 171 6.37 -16.96 -36.37
C ILE A 171 6.34 -16.15 -37.68
N PRO A 172 6.12 -16.78 -38.85
CA PRO A 172 5.93 -16.07 -40.11
C PRO A 172 4.82 -15.01 -40.01
N ARG A 173 5.06 -13.82 -40.60
CA ARG A 173 4.21 -12.64 -40.41
C ARG A 173 2.72 -12.86 -40.67
N THR A 174 2.37 -13.66 -41.66
CA THR A 174 0.96 -13.98 -41.98
C THR A 174 0.30 -14.81 -40.89
N GLN A 175 0.97 -15.87 -40.43
CA GLN A 175 0.49 -16.72 -39.33
C GLN A 175 0.42 -15.92 -38.02
N LEU A 176 1.39 -15.03 -37.78
CA LEU A 176 1.39 -14.17 -36.61
C LEU A 176 0.17 -13.24 -36.57
N ILE A 177 -0.19 -12.63 -37.70
CA ILE A 177 -1.38 -11.77 -37.81
C ILE A 177 -2.65 -12.58 -37.48
N ASP A 178 -2.79 -13.79 -38.04
CA ASP A 178 -3.93 -14.67 -37.76
C ASP A 178 -3.97 -15.11 -36.30
N CYS A 179 -2.82 -15.43 -35.70
CA CYS A 179 -2.70 -15.76 -34.28
C CYS A 179 -3.10 -14.59 -33.38
N ILE A 180 -2.62 -13.37 -33.65
CA ILE A 180 -2.97 -12.15 -32.88
C ILE A 180 -4.47 -11.88 -33.01
N ALA A 181 -5.03 -11.96 -34.23
CA ALA A 181 -6.45 -11.76 -34.45
C ALA A 181 -7.30 -12.81 -33.72
N GLY A 182 -6.90 -14.08 -33.77
CA GLY A 182 -7.57 -15.17 -33.05
C GLY A 182 -7.50 -15.03 -31.53
N TYR A 183 -6.35 -14.58 -30.99
CA TYR A 183 -6.20 -14.32 -29.57
C TYR A 183 -7.10 -13.17 -29.11
N ASN A 184 -7.14 -12.06 -29.86
CA ASN A 184 -7.99 -10.92 -29.52
C ASN A 184 -9.48 -11.27 -29.58
N ASP A 185 -9.92 -12.01 -30.61
CA ASP A 185 -11.31 -12.50 -30.72
C ASP A 185 -11.66 -13.45 -29.56
N LEU A 186 -10.75 -14.36 -29.20
CA LEU A 186 -10.93 -15.23 -28.03
C LEU A 186 -11.03 -14.42 -26.73
N LYS A 187 -10.12 -13.46 -26.51
CA LYS A 187 -10.06 -12.61 -25.31
C LYS A 187 -11.34 -11.81 -25.13
N GLU A 188 -11.83 -11.17 -26.20
CA GLU A 188 -13.06 -10.38 -26.17
C GLU A 188 -14.26 -11.26 -25.84
N ARG A 189 -14.45 -12.36 -26.59
CA ARG A 189 -15.58 -13.29 -26.39
C ARG A 189 -15.58 -13.94 -25.01
N LEU A 190 -14.41 -14.39 -24.55
CA LEU A 190 -14.28 -14.99 -23.23
C LEU A 190 -14.57 -13.95 -22.14
N GLY A 191 -14.08 -12.72 -22.31
CA GLY A 191 -14.40 -11.60 -21.43
C GLY A 191 -15.90 -11.31 -21.35
N GLU A 192 -16.58 -11.24 -22.49
CA GLU A 192 -18.04 -11.06 -22.56
C GLU A 192 -18.80 -12.24 -21.92
N TYR A 193 -18.35 -13.47 -22.16
CA TYR A 193 -18.95 -14.67 -21.57
C TYR A 193 -18.84 -14.65 -20.04
N LEU A 194 -17.63 -14.40 -19.51
CA LEU A 194 -17.36 -14.35 -18.07
C LEU A 194 -18.02 -13.16 -17.38
N LYS A 195 -18.22 -12.03 -18.07
CA LYS A 195 -18.91 -10.85 -17.53
C LYS A 195 -20.33 -11.18 -17.04
N LYS A 196 -21.03 -12.09 -17.73
CA LYS A 196 -22.37 -12.55 -17.34
C LYS A 196 -22.38 -13.23 -15.96
N PHE A 197 -21.28 -13.87 -15.57
CA PHE A 197 -21.16 -14.54 -14.27
C PHE A 197 -20.89 -13.54 -13.16
N ALA A 198 -20.06 -12.52 -13.44
CA ALA A 198 -19.81 -11.42 -12.52
C ALA A 198 -21.09 -10.62 -12.21
N GLU A 199 -21.89 -10.30 -13.24
CA GLU A 199 -23.17 -9.59 -13.09
C GLU A 199 -24.20 -10.40 -12.29
N ASN A 200 -24.26 -11.71 -12.52
CA ASN A 200 -25.18 -12.61 -11.84
C ASN A 200 -24.66 -13.17 -10.50
N LYS A 201 -23.48 -12.74 -10.04
CA LYS A 201 -22.76 -13.27 -8.86
C LYS A 201 -22.70 -14.81 -8.83
N LYS A 202 -22.55 -15.45 -10.00
CA LYS A 202 -22.45 -16.90 -10.16
C LYS A 202 -20.97 -17.29 -10.20
N ILE A 203 -20.60 -18.34 -9.47
CA ILE A 203 -19.26 -18.93 -9.55
C ILE A 203 -19.10 -19.63 -10.90
N VAL A 204 -18.00 -19.35 -11.60
CA VAL A 204 -17.61 -20.01 -12.85
C VAL A 204 -17.10 -21.41 -12.54
N ARG A 205 -17.64 -22.41 -13.21
CA ARG A 205 -17.27 -23.83 -13.07
C ARG A 205 -16.57 -24.32 -14.33
N GLU A 206 -15.99 -25.51 -14.27
CA GLU A 206 -15.27 -26.10 -15.40
C GLU A 206 -16.20 -26.34 -16.59
N GLU A 207 -17.43 -26.79 -16.33
CA GLU A 207 -18.46 -27.01 -17.34
C GLU A 207 -18.81 -25.74 -18.13
N ASP A 208 -18.82 -24.58 -17.47
CA ASP A 208 -19.12 -23.29 -18.12
C ASP A 208 -18.01 -22.94 -19.15
N ILE A 209 -16.74 -23.20 -18.81
CA ILE A 209 -15.61 -22.98 -19.72
C ILE A 209 -15.62 -23.97 -20.88
N ARG A 210 -15.93 -25.25 -20.61
CA ARG A 210 -16.07 -26.26 -21.67
C ARG A 210 -17.17 -25.89 -22.67
N GLU A 211 -18.33 -25.47 -22.17
CA GLU A 211 -19.45 -25.02 -22.99
C GLU A 211 -19.06 -23.85 -23.91
N PHE A 212 -18.32 -22.86 -23.39
CA PHE A 212 -17.81 -21.75 -24.19
C PHE A 212 -16.96 -22.23 -25.38
N PHE A 213 -16.01 -23.14 -25.15
CA PHE A 213 -15.15 -23.65 -26.22
C PHE A 213 -15.93 -24.54 -27.21
N ASP A 214 -16.91 -25.30 -26.74
CA ASP A 214 -17.78 -26.11 -27.60
C ASP A 214 -18.62 -25.24 -28.54
N GLU A 215 -19.22 -24.16 -28.02
CA GLU A 215 -19.93 -23.17 -28.83
C GLU A 215 -19.01 -22.51 -29.87
N MET A 216 -17.81 -22.12 -29.46
CA MET A 216 -16.84 -21.48 -30.35
C MET A 216 -16.41 -22.42 -31.49
N ASN A 217 -16.18 -23.70 -31.17
CA ASN A 217 -15.85 -24.73 -32.15
C ASN A 217 -17.00 -25.05 -33.11
N ALA A 218 -18.24 -25.12 -32.60
CA ALA A 218 -19.43 -25.36 -33.42
C ALA A 218 -19.63 -24.26 -34.48
N ARG A 219 -19.45 -23.00 -34.09
CA ARG A 219 -19.53 -21.84 -35.01
C ARG A 219 -18.43 -21.87 -36.08
N LYS A 220 -17.21 -22.28 -35.72
CA LYS A 220 -16.10 -22.43 -36.68
C LYS A 220 -16.41 -23.49 -37.75
N LYS A 221 -16.97 -24.64 -37.35
CA LYS A 221 -17.40 -25.69 -38.29
C LYS A 221 -18.48 -25.21 -39.27
N GLN A 222 -19.44 -24.41 -38.81
CA GLN A 222 -20.46 -23.83 -39.68
C GLN A 222 -19.91 -22.85 -40.72
N ARG A 223 -18.93 -21.99 -40.35
CA ARG A 223 -18.30 -21.05 -41.29
C ARG A 223 -17.49 -21.76 -42.38
N VAL A 224 -16.76 -22.81 -42.05
CA VAL A 224 -15.96 -23.58 -43.02
C VAL A 224 -16.88 -24.30 -44.01
N ASN A 225 -17.95 -24.94 -43.52
CA ASN A 225 -18.94 -25.62 -44.36
C ASN A 225 -19.71 -24.68 -45.29
N GLN A 226 -19.78 -23.37 -44.98
CA GLN A 226 -20.43 -22.37 -45.82
C GLN A 226 -19.53 -21.85 -46.95
N VAL A 227 -18.21 -21.98 -46.83
CA VAL A 227 -17.21 -21.54 -47.83
C VAL A 227 -16.90 -22.64 -48.85
N GLU A 228 -17.10 -23.92 -48.51
CA GLU A 228 -16.72 -25.07 -49.34
C GLU A 228 -17.66 -25.44 -50.51
N VAL A 229 -18.71 -24.67 -50.82
CA VAL A 229 -19.58 -25.00 -51.97
C VAL A 229 -19.78 -23.81 -52.92
N SER A 230 -18.81 -23.62 -53.81
CA SER A 230 -19.06 -23.11 -55.15
C SER A 230 -17.98 -23.60 -56.11
N HIS A 231 -18.06 -24.90 -56.46
CA HIS A 231 -17.43 -25.38 -57.69
C HIS A 231 -18.11 -24.68 -58.87
N PHE A 232 -17.46 -23.64 -59.42
CA PHE A 232 -17.80 -23.12 -60.74
C PHE A 232 -17.33 -24.14 -61.78
N CYS A 233 -18.28 -24.86 -62.37
CA CYS A 233 -18.03 -25.61 -63.61
C CYS A 233 -17.84 -24.63 -64.77
N ARG A 234 -16.79 -24.83 -65.56
CA ARG A 234 -16.73 -24.49 -66.99
C ARG A 234 -15.92 -25.53 -67.73
#